data_AF-A0A1T1ZX55-F1
#
_entry.id   AF-A0A1T1ZX55-F1
#
_cell.length_a   1.000
_cell.length_b   1.000
_cell.length_c   1.000
_cell.angle_alpha   90.00
_cell.angle_beta   90.00
_cell.angle_gamma   90.00
#
_symmetry.space_group_name_H-M   'P 1'
#
loop_
_entity.id
_entity.type
_entity.pdbx_description
1 polymer ?
#
loop_
_entity_poly.entity_id
_entity_poly.type
_entity_poly.pdbx_seq_one_letter_code
_entity_poly.pdbx_strand_id
1 'polypeptide(L)'
;MTETFDNILASDQLAQARFEAASAKLIANAAQIGIELTPDDCKQVASVRLACLTDMGLTDSALEEAKRLPQVALAAQKAELARQLSDSESAAHAEISRLNPTQRLSLGREIEAARPREERATLSPEETAAAMRAIQALPASARLSYARKVGLA
;
A
#
# COMPACT_ATOMS: atom_id res chain seq x y z
N MET A 1 -1.42 26.32 12.31
CA MET A 1 -2.39 26.85 11.32
C MET A 1 -3.69 26.02 11.26
N THR A 2 -3.73 24.81 11.81
CA THR A 2 -4.91 23.93 11.85
C THR A 2 -6.00 24.47 12.79
N GLU A 3 -5.63 25.03 13.94
CA GLU A 3 -6.56 25.64 14.90
C GLU A 3 -7.47 26.72 14.28
N THR A 4 -6.97 27.49 13.31
CA THR A 4 -7.79 28.49 12.60
C THR A 4 -8.79 27.83 11.65
N PHE A 5 -8.42 26.71 11.03
CA PHE A 5 -9.28 26.00 10.10
C PHE A 5 -10.36 25.19 10.82
N ASP A 6 -10.03 24.52 11.93
CA ASP A 6 -11.01 23.83 12.77
C ASP A 6 -12.10 24.78 13.30
N ASN A 7 -11.72 26.01 13.66
CA ASN A 7 -12.69 27.04 14.07
C ASN A 7 -13.63 27.47 12.93
N ILE A 8 -13.14 27.51 11.68
CA ILE A 8 -13.97 27.82 10.52
C ILE A 8 -14.95 26.67 10.27
N LEU A 9 -14.47 25.43 10.28
CA LEU A 9 -15.32 24.24 10.12
C LEU A 9 -16.40 24.15 11.20
N ALA A 10 -16.07 24.50 12.45
CA ALA A 10 -17.03 24.50 13.56
C ALA A 10 -18.09 25.62 13.46
N SER A 11 -17.78 26.73 12.79
CA SER A 11 -18.65 27.90 12.70
C SER A 11 -19.45 27.99 11.38
N ASP A 12 -19.04 27.28 10.34
CA ASP A 12 -19.67 27.28 9.02
C ASP A 12 -20.04 25.85 8.57
N GLN A 13 -21.35 25.57 8.58
CA GLN A 13 -21.91 24.28 8.17
C GLN A 13 -21.65 23.95 6.68
N LEU A 14 -21.58 24.97 5.82
CA LEU A 14 -21.31 24.76 4.41
C LEU A 14 -19.84 24.37 4.19
N ALA A 15 -18.92 25.03 4.90
CA ALA A 15 -17.51 24.68 4.90
C ALA A 15 -17.29 23.26 5.45
N GLN A 16 -18.02 22.87 6.51
CA GLN A 16 -18.00 21.52 7.06
C GLN A 16 -18.47 20.47 6.04
N ALA A 17 -19.61 20.69 5.38
CA ALA A 17 -20.12 19.76 4.36
C ALA A 17 -19.15 19.62 3.17
N ARG A 18 -18.51 20.72 2.75
CA ARG A 18 -17.48 20.70 1.70
C ARG A 18 -16.25 19.92 2.15
N PHE A 19 -15.84 20.08 3.41
CA PHE A 19 -14.73 19.33 3.98
C PHE A 19 -15.01 17.83 4.02
N GLU A 20 -16.19 17.41 4.45
CA GLU A 20 -16.58 16.00 4.47
C GLU A 20 -16.55 15.40 3.06
N ALA A 21 -17.09 16.10 2.06
CA ALA A 21 -17.06 15.64 0.68
C ALA A 21 -15.63 15.57 0.11
N ALA A 22 -14.82 16.60 0.35
CA ALA A 22 -13.44 16.68 -0.14
C ALA A 22 -12.53 15.64 0.53
N SER A 23 -12.65 15.46 1.84
CA SER A 23 -11.89 14.46 2.61
C SER A 23 -12.30 13.04 2.22
N ALA A 24 -13.59 12.74 2.08
CA ALA A 24 -14.06 11.43 1.63
C ALA A 24 -13.50 11.08 0.23
N LYS A 25 -13.51 12.03 -0.71
CA LYS A 25 -12.94 11.84 -2.04
C LYS A 25 -11.42 11.61 -1.99
N LEU A 26 -10.69 12.40 -1.20
CA LEU A 26 -9.23 12.26 -1.07
C LEU A 26 -8.85 10.93 -0.42
N ILE A 27 -9.54 10.52 0.64
CA ILE A 27 -9.34 9.25 1.32
C ILE A 27 -9.61 8.09 0.37
N ALA A 28 -10.69 8.13 -0.40
CA ALA A 28 -10.99 7.10 -1.41
C ALA A 28 -9.89 7.00 -2.48
N ASN A 29 -9.39 8.14 -2.97
CA ASN A 29 -8.31 8.17 -3.96
C ASN A 29 -6.97 7.66 -3.39
N ALA A 30 -6.66 7.99 -2.13
CA ALA A 30 -5.47 7.50 -1.46
C ALA A 30 -5.53 5.99 -1.20
N ALA A 31 -6.70 5.46 -0.81
CA ALA A 31 -6.90 4.04 -0.58
C ALA A 31 -6.68 3.20 -1.86
N GLN A 32 -7.02 3.73 -3.04
CA GLN A 32 -6.75 3.05 -4.32
C GLN A 32 -5.27 2.79 -4.57
N ILE A 33 -4.39 3.60 -3.97
CA ILE A 33 -2.93 3.43 -4.07
C ILE A 33 -2.33 2.89 -2.77
N GLY A 34 -3.13 2.31 -1.87
CA GLY A 34 -2.64 1.69 -0.64
C GLY A 34 -2.14 2.68 0.42
N ILE A 35 -2.59 3.94 0.35
CA ILE A 35 -2.29 4.95 1.36
C ILE A 35 -3.52 5.15 2.24
N GLU A 36 -3.33 4.99 3.55
CA GLU A 36 -4.35 5.31 4.55
C GLU A 36 -4.22 6.77 4.97
N LEU A 37 -5.32 7.51 4.90
CA LEU A 37 -5.42 8.89 5.35
C LEU A 37 -6.54 9.01 6.38
N THR A 38 -6.29 9.79 7.42
CA THR A 38 -7.32 10.20 8.37
C THR A 38 -7.96 11.54 7.97
N PRO A 39 -9.14 11.87 8.49
CA PRO A 39 -9.72 13.20 8.31
C PRO A 39 -8.79 14.33 8.79
N ASP A 40 -8.03 14.11 9.87
CA ASP A 40 -7.08 15.12 10.38
C ASP A 40 -5.88 15.32 9.45
N ASP A 41 -5.44 14.28 8.73
CA ASP A 41 -4.44 14.43 7.66
C ASP A 41 -4.98 15.31 6.53
N CYS A 42 -6.25 15.13 6.17
CA CYS A 42 -6.90 15.92 5.11
C CYS A 42 -6.97 17.41 5.46
N LYS A 43 -7.07 17.77 6.75
CA LYS A 43 -7.01 19.19 7.19
C LYS A 43 -5.66 19.83 6.94
N GLN A 44 -4.58 19.04 6.84
CA GLN A 44 -3.23 19.55 6.59
C GLN A 44 -2.96 19.77 5.08
N VAL A 45 -3.84 19.25 4.22
CA VAL A 45 -3.72 19.37 2.76
C VAL A 45 -4.27 20.73 2.31
N ALA A 46 -3.44 21.53 1.63
CA ALA A 46 -3.79 22.88 1.22
C ALA A 46 -4.95 22.90 0.22
N SER A 47 -4.94 21.96 -0.74
CA SER A 47 -6.00 21.79 -1.73
C SER A 47 -7.35 21.43 -1.10
N VAL A 48 -7.37 20.66 -0.01
CA VAL A 48 -8.61 20.37 0.74
C VAL A 48 -9.12 21.64 1.41
N ARG A 49 -8.25 22.38 2.10
CA ARG A 49 -8.63 23.66 2.73
C ARG A 49 -9.18 24.66 1.72
N LEU A 50 -8.54 24.79 0.56
CA LEU A 50 -9.00 25.64 -0.52
C LEU A 50 -10.38 25.20 -1.04
N ALA A 51 -10.60 23.89 -1.22
CA ALA A 51 -11.89 23.38 -1.66
C ALA A 51 -13.03 23.59 -0.66
N CYS A 52 -12.70 23.76 0.63
CA CYS A 52 -13.68 24.10 1.66
C CYS A 52 -14.02 25.59 1.65
N LEU A 53 -13.00 26.43 1.50
CA LEU A 53 -13.10 27.89 1.60
C LEU A 53 -13.52 28.57 0.28
N THR A 54 -13.54 27.83 -0.82
CA THR A 54 -13.89 28.33 -2.15
C THR A 54 -14.91 27.41 -2.82
N ASP A 55 -15.50 27.86 -3.93
CA ASP A 55 -16.36 27.02 -4.77
C ASP A 55 -15.55 26.16 -5.76
N MET A 56 -14.22 26.24 -5.70
CA MET A 56 -13.34 25.39 -6.51
C MET A 56 -13.31 24.02 -5.84
N GLY A 57 -13.85 22.99 -6.50
CA GLY A 57 -13.80 21.62 -6.00
C GLY A 57 -12.36 21.11 -5.77
N LEU A 58 -12.25 19.89 -5.23
CA LEU A 58 -10.95 19.28 -4.94
C LEU A 58 -10.10 19.18 -6.22
N THR A 59 -8.91 19.78 -6.18
CA THR A 59 -7.95 19.80 -7.29
C THR A 59 -7.17 18.49 -7.38
N ASP A 60 -6.64 18.21 -8.57
CA ASP A 60 -5.85 17.00 -8.84
C ASP A 60 -4.52 16.97 -8.05
N SER A 61 -4.05 18.12 -7.56
CA SER A 61 -2.85 18.24 -6.73
C SER A 61 -3.03 17.70 -5.30
N ALA A 62 -4.26 17.50 -4.84
CA ALA A 62 -4.54 17.12 -3.45
C ALA A 62 -3.86 15.81 -3.03
N LEU A 63 -3.76 14.83 -3.94
CA LEU A 63 -3.11 13.56 -3.65
C LEU A 63 -1.59 13.70 -3.51
N GLU A 64 -0.97 14.49 -4.37
CA GLU A 64 0.48 14.76 -4.31
C GLU A 64 0.85 15.57 -3.07
N GLU A 65 -0.02 16.48 -2.62
CA GLU A 65 0.14 17.18 -1.35
C GLU A 65 0.03 16.22 -0.15
N ALA A 66 -0.96 15.32 -0.16
CA ALA A 66 -1.14 14.34 0.90
C ALA A 66 0.08 13.41 1.03
N LYS A 67 0.69 12.99 -0.07
CA LYS A 67 1.92 12.16 -0.08
C LYS A 67 3.12 12.85 0.57
N ARG A 68 3.15 14.19 0.61
CA ARG A 68 4.25 14.97 1.21
C ARG A 68 4.10 15.13 2.72
N LEU A 69 2.97 14.71 3.30
CA LEU A 69 2.78 14.77 4.75
C LEU A 69 3.77 13.82 5.45
N PRO A 70 4.51 14.27 6.48
CA PRO A 70 5.55 13.47 7.13
C PRO A 70 5.08 12.10 7.62
N GLN A 71 3.85 12.03 8.13
CA GLN A 71 3.22 10.81 8.63
C GLN A 71 2.79 9.85 7.51
N VAL A 72 2.61 10.35 6.28
CA VAL A 72 2.16 9.58 5.11
C VAL A 72 3.32 9.22 4.19
N ALA A 73 4.39 10.03 4.18
CA ALA A 73 5.48 9.94 3.21
C ALA A 73 6.13 8.54 3.12
N LEU A 74 6.33 7.89 4.26
CA LEU A 74 6.93 6.55 4.31
C LEU A 74 5.98 5.46 3.76
N ALA A 75 4.67 5.58 4.03
CA ALA A 75 3.67 4.68 3.46
C ALA A 75 3.51 4.91 1.95
N ALA A 76 3.49 6.17 1.51
CA ALA A 76 3.44 6.55 0.11
C ALA A 76 4.65 6.01 -0.68
N GLN A 77 5.85 6.11 -0.10
CA GLN A 77 7.07 5.58 -0.71
C GLN A 77 7.02 4.04 -0.86
N LYS A 78 6.53 3.34 0.16
CA LYS A 78 6.35 1.88 0.12
C LYS A 78 5.31 1.46 -0.91
N ALA A 79 4.18 2.16 -0.98
CA ALA A 79 3.12 1.89 -1.95
C ALA A 79 3.60 2.10 -3.39
N GLU A 80 4.33 3.19 -3.65
CA GLU A 80 4.91 3.45 -4.97
C GLU A 80 5.96 2.40 -5.35
N LEU A 81 6.82 2.00 -4.41
CA LEU A 81 7.77 0.91 -4.65
C LEU A 81 7.05 -0.42 -4.94
N ALA A 82 6.00 -0.75 -4.19
CA ALA A 82 5.20 -1.95 -4.44
C ALA A 82 4.55 -1.93 -5.84
N ARG A 83 4.01 -0.77 -6.25
CA ARG A 83 3.45 -0.55 -7.59
C ARG A 83 4.50 -0.74 -8.69
N GLN A 84 5.69 -0.19 -8.51
CA GLN A 84 6.82 -0.35 -9.42
C GLN A 84 7.32 -1.80 -9.49
N LEU A 85 7.23 -2.56 -8.42
CA LEU A 85 7.59 -3.98 -8.43
C LEU A 85 6.52 -4.84 -9.12
N SER A 86 5.24 -4.46 -9.02
CA SER A 86 4.13 -5.18 -9.68
C SER A 86 4.05 -4.93 -11.18
N ASP A 87 4.49 -3.77 -11.67
CA ASP A 87 4.59 -3.49 -13.11
C ASP A 87 5.85 -4.15 -13.68
N SER A 88 5.69 -5.20 -14.49
CA SER A 88 6.80 -5.96 -15.09
C SER A 88 7.67 -5.14 -16.07
N GLU A 89 7.24 -3.93 -16.43
CA GLU A 89 7.95 -2.98 -17.30
C GLU A 89 8.47 -1.73 -16.56
N SER A 90 8.48 -1.72 -15.22
CA SER A 90 8.97 -0.55 -14.48
C SER A 90 10.50 -0.42 -14.53
N ALA A 91 10.99 0.81 -14.30
CA ALA A 91 12.42 1.10 -14.20
C ALA A 91 13.16 0.23 -13.16
N ALA A 92 12.45 -0.27 -12.14
CA ALA A 92 13.00 -1.19 -11.15
C ALA A 92 13.36 -2.55 -11.78
N HIS A 93 12.55 -3.08 -12.70
CA HIS A 93 12.89 -4.30 -13.44
C HIS A 93 14.09 -4.08 -14.36
N ALA A 94 14.21 -2.88 -14.96
CA ALA A 94 15.38 -2.51 -15.74
C ALA A 94 16.66 -2.45 -14.89
N GLU A 95 16.61 -1.91 -13.67
CA GLU A 95 17.74 -1.95 -12.72
C GLU A 95 18.08 -3.36 -12.27
N ILE A 96 17.08 -4.19 -11.95
CA ILE A 96 17.29 -5.60 -11.58
C ILE A 96 17.93 -6.39 -12.74
N SER A 97 17.57 -6.09 -13.99
CA SER A 97 18.18 -6.72 -15.16
C SER A 97 19.66 -6.38 -15.34
N ARG A 98 20.09 -5.20 -14.85
CA ARG A 98 21.49 -4.75 -14.88
C ARG A 98 22.33 -5.38 -13.77
N LEU A 99 21.71 -5.97 -12.74
CA LEU A 99 22.42 -6.64 -11.65
C LEU A 99 23.07 -7.95 -12.12
N ASN A 100 24.26 -8.23 -11.59
CA ASN A 100 24.92 -9.51 -11.83
C ASN A 100 24.13 -10.66 -11.15
N PRO A 101 24.33 -11.93 -11.56
CA PRO A 101 23.56 -13.06 -11.03
C PRO A 101 23.59 -13.18 -9.50
N THR A 102 24.72 -12.84 -8.88
CA THR A 102 24.92 -12.90 -7.42
C THR A 102 24.10 -11.83 -6.70
N GLN A 103 24.07 -10.61 -7.22
CA GLN A 103 23.30 -9.48 -6.69
C GLN A 103 21.80 -9.69 -6.84
N ARG A 104 21.35 -10.28 -7.95
CA ARG A 104 19.95 -10.69 -8.11
C ARG A 104 19.54 -11.71 -7.06
N LEU A 105 20.44 -12.66 -6.77
CA LEU A 105 20.22 -13.67 -5.73
C LEU A 105 20.19 -13.07 -4.33
N SER A 106 21.05 -12.11 -4.00
CA SER A 106 21.02 -11.44 -2.68
C SER A 106 19.77 -10.59 -2.52
N LEU A 107 19.43 -9.79 -3.53
CA LEU A 107 18.24 -8.95 -3.54
C LEU A 107 16.95 -9.79 -3.41
N GLY A 108 16.86 -10.91 -4.13
CA GLY A 108 15.73 -11.83 -4.01
C GLY A 108 15.59 -12.41 -2.59
N ARG A 109 16.71 -12.69 -1.90
CA ARG A 109 16.70 -13.15 -0.50
C ARG A 109 16.28 -12.05 0.47
N GLU A 110 16.72 -10.81 0.24
CA GLU A 110 16.33 -9.66 1.05
C GLU A 110 14.84 -9.36 0.92
N ILE A 111 14.29 -9.40 -0.31
CA ILE A 111 12.86 -9.23 -0.55
C ILE A 111 12.05 -10.34 0.14
N GLU A 112 12.48 -11.59 0.04
CA GLU A 112 11.81 -12.71 0.70
C GLU A 112 11.86 -12.57 2.23
N ALA A 113 12.97 -12.09 2.79
CA ALA A 113 13.10 -11.83 4.23
C ALA A 113 12.25 -10.65 4.70
N ALA A 114 12.05 -9.64 3.85
CA ALA A 114 11.24 -8.47 4.14
C ALA A 114 9.74 -8.69 3.91
N ARG A 115 9.35 -9.80 3.26
CA ARG A 115 7.94 -10.12 3.02
C ARG A 115 7.25 -10.36 4.37
N PRO A 116 6.15 -9.65 4.68
CA PRO A 116 5.38 -9.94 5.88
C PRO A 116 4.96 -11.41 5.83
N ARG A 117 5.25 -12.15 6.91
CA ARG A 117 4.76 -13.52 7.07
C ARG A 117 3.25 -13.46 7.11
N GLU A 118 2.61 -13.69 5.96
CA GLU A 118 1.18 -14.00 5.92
C GLU A 118 0.97 -15.16 6.90
N GLU A 119 0.05 -14.98 7.85
CA GLU A 119 -0.44 -16.06 8.70
C GLU A 119 -1.02 -17.12 7.77
N ARG A 120 -0.20 -18.12 7.46
CA ARG A 120 -0.62 -19.25 6.63
C ARG A 120 -1.79 -19.89 7.35
N ALA A 121 -2.95 -19.92 6.68
CA ALA A 121 -4.12 -20.62 7.17
C ALA A 121 -3.70 -22.04 7.58
N THR A 122 -3.95 -22.38 8.85
CA THR A 122 -3.73 -23.73 9.34
C THR A 122 -4.64 -24.68 8.57
N LEU A 123 -4.03 -25.55 7.76
CA LEU A 123 -4.74 -26.60 7.04
C LEU A 123 -5.49 -27.49 8.03
N SER A 124 -6.71 -27.88 7.66
CA SER A 124 -7.41 -28.95 8.36
C SER A 124 -6.65 -30.28 8.25
N PRO A 125 -6.94 -31.27 9.12
CA PRO A 125 -6.30 -32.58 9.07
C PRO A 125 -6.47 -33.29 7.72
N GLU A 126 -7.62 -33.11 7.06
CA GLU A 126 -7.92 -33.70 5.75
C GLU A 126 -7.09 -33.06 4.63
N GLU A 127 -6.97 -31.73 4.64
CA GLU A 127 -6.15 -30.98 3.68
C GLU A 127 -4.66 -31.28 3.85
N THR A 128 -4.21 -31.47 5.10
CA THR A 128 -2.83 -31.89 5.41
C THR A 128 -2.53 -33.27 4.82
N ALA A 129 -3.44 -34.24 4.98
CA ALA A 129 -3.28 -35.58 4.44
C ALA A 129 -3.29 -35.61 2.89
N ALA A 130 -4.09 -34.73 2.26
CA ALA A 130 -4.09 -34.55 0.81
C ALA A 130 -2.78 -33.91 0.32
N ALA A 131 -2.30 -32.88 1.01
CA ALA A 131 -1.04 -32.20 0.69
C ALA A 131 0.18 -33.12 0.85
N MET A 132 0.21 -33.98 1.87
CA MET A 132 1.26 -34.99 2.05
C MET A 132 1.29 -36.02 0.91
N ARG A 133 0.11 -36.50 0.48
CA ARG A 133 0.02 -37.40 -0.68
C ARG A 133 0.51 -36.72 -1.96
N ALA A 134 0.16 -35.46 -2.17
CA ALA A 134 0.65 -34.66 -3.29
C ALA A 134 2.19 -34.51 -3.26
N ILE A 135 2.78 -34.25 -2.09
CA ILE A 135 4.25 -34.16 -1.93
C ILE A 135 4.94 -35.48 -2.29
N GLN A 136 4.37 -36.61 -1.88
CA GLN A 136 4.96 -37.91 -2.18
C GLN A 136 4.93 -38.25 -3.68
N ALA A 137 3.88 -37.82 -4.37
CA ALA A 137 3.74 -37.99 -5.82
C ALA A 137 4.67 -37.10 -6.66
N LEU A 138 5.22 -36.03 -6.07
CA LEU A 138 6.13 -35.13 -6.77
C LEU A 138 7.57 -35.66 -6.84
N PRO A 139 8.35 -35.29 -7.88
CA PRO A 139 9.79 -35.52 -7.95
C PRO A 139 10.51 -34.89 -6.76
N ALA A 140 11.60 -35.52 -6.28
CA ALA A 140 12.32 -35.09 -5.08
C ALA A 140 12.73 -33.60 -5.08
N SER A 141 13.09 -33.07 -6.25
CA SER A 141 13.45 -31.66 -6.45
C SER A 141 12.29 -30.68 -6.23
N ALA A 142 11.04 -31.09 -6.44
CA ALA A 142 9.86 -30.24 -6.32
C ALA A 142 9.17 -30.33 -4.94
N ARG A 143 9.47 -31.37 -4.15
CA ARG A 143 8.83 -31.65 -2.86
C ARG A 143 8.98 -30.50 -1.86
N LEU A 144 10.19 -29.98 -1.71
CA LEU A 144 10.49 -28.93 -0.74
C LEU A 144 9.80 -27.61 -1.12
N SER A 145 9.78 -27.28 -2.42
CA SER A 145 9.09 -26.09 -2.92
C SER A 145 7.58 -26.18 -2.70
N TYR A 146 7.00 -27.37 -2.96
CA TYR A 146 5.57 -27.59 -2.75
C TYR A 146 5.21 -27.59 -1.25
N ALA A 147 6.00 -28.25 -0.40
CA ALA A 147 5.80 -28.25 1.05
C ALA A 147 5.80 -26.83 1.65
N ARG A 148 6.73 -25.98 1.20
CA ARG A 148 6.76 -24.56 1.59
C ARG A 148 5.52 -23.81 1.09
N LYS A 149 5.08 -24.09 -0.14
CA LYS A 149 3.89 -23.45 -0.73
C LYS A 149 2.62 -23.75 0.08
N VAL A 150 2.46 -24.98 0.55
CA VAL A 150 1.27 -25.40 1.32
C VAL A 150 1.41 -25.22 2.84
N GLY A 151 2.52 -24.64 3.31
CA GLY A 151 2.69 -24.35 4.74
C GLY A 151 3.14 -25.53 5.61
N LEU A 152 3.65 -26.62 5.03
CA LEU A 152 4.15 -27.79 5.76
C LEU A 152 5.66 -27.73 6.06
N ALA A 153 6.38 -26.74 5.52
CA ALA A 153 7.81 -26.52 5.68
C ALA A 153 8.20 -25.03 5.63
#